data_AF-A0A2S6M707-F1
#
_entry.id   AF-A0A2S6M707-F1
#
_cell.length_a   1.000
_cell.length_b   1.000
_cell.length_c   1.000
_cell.angle_alpha   90.00
_cell.angle_beta   90.00
_cell.angle_gamma   90.00
#
_symmetry.space_group_name_H-M   'P 1'
#
loop_
_entity.id
_entity.type
_entity.pdbx_description
1 polymer ?
#
loop_
_entity_poly.entity_id
_entity_poly.type
_entity_poly.pdbx_seq_one_letter_code
_entity_poly.pdbx_strand_id
1 'polypeptide(L)' 'MKLFNGGRLNGKVALRRAQFDIGLSIAHAIVEAHGGRIGAENVPSGGAVFHVSLPLAAPR' A
#
# COMPACT_ATOMS: atom_id res chain seq x y z
N MET A 1 38.74 29.71 -1.78
CA MET A 1 37.36 29.56 -1.27
C MET A 1 36.95 28.12 -1.47
N LYS A 2 36.95 27.29 -0.41
CA LYS A 2 36.62 25.86 -0.47
C LYS A 2 35.14 25.64 -0.08
N LEU A 3 34.61 24.50 -0.53
CA LEU A 3 33.50 23.71 0.04
C LEU A 3 32.08 24.01 -0.50
N PHE A 4 31.64 23.19 -1.46
CA PHE A 4 30.26 22.71 -1.46
C PHE A 4 30.29 21.19 -1.33
N ASN A 5 30.01 20.72 -0.11
CA ASN A 5 29.72 19.34 0.23
C ASN A 5 28.20 19.14 0.06
N GLY A 6 27.80 18.46 -1.01
CA GLY A 6 26.41 18.08 -1.28
C GLY A 6 26.22 16.57 -1.17
N GLY A 7 26.64 15.99 -0.04
CA GLY A 7 26.41 14.59 0.27
C GLY A 7 24.95 14.30 0.64
N ARG A 8 24.40 13.27 -0.01
CA ARG A 8 23.28 12.41 0.41
C ARG A 8 21.89 13.04 0.51
N LEU A 9 20.99 12.45 -0.29
CA LEU A 9 19.79 11.82 0.25
C LEU A 9 19.33 10.69 -0.67
N ASN A 10 19.75 9.48 -0.29
CA ASN A 10 19.07 8.24 -0.61
C ASN A 10 17.68 8.31 0.05
N GLY A 11 16.72 8.85 -0.71
CA GLY A 11 15.32 8.93 -0.32
C GLY A 11 14.62 7.66 -0.77
N LYS A 12 14.41 6.75 0.18
CA LYS A 12 13.52 5.58 0.12
C LYS A 12 12.37 5.83 -0.85
N VAL A 13 12.15 4.90 -1.79
CA VAL A 13 10.97 4.86 -2.65
C VAL A 13 9.75 5.05 -1.74
N ALA A 14 9.22 6.26 -1.72
CA ALA A 14 7.94 6.51 -1.12
C ALA A 14 7.00 5.59 -1.89
N LEU A 15 6.46 4.57 -1.22
CA LEU A 15 5.19 3.99 -1.61
C LEU A 15 4.27 5.20 -1.68
N ARG A 16 4.14 5.75 -2.90
CA ARG A 16 3.20 6.80 -3.21
C ARG A 16 1.92 6.28 -2.61
N ARG A 17 1.38 6.99 -1.61
CA ARG A 17 0.00 6.78 -1.21
C ARG A 17 -0.79 7.13 -2.45
N ALA A 18 -0.96 6.12 -3.30
CA ALA A 18 -1.91 6.13 -4.37
C ALA A 18 -3.20 6.39 -3.61
N GLN A 19 -3.66 7.62 -3.71
CA GLN A 19 -5.00 7.99 -3.30
C GLN A 19 -5.88 7.35 -4.35
N PHE A 20 -5.98 6.03 -4.28
CA PHE A 20 -6.93 5.26 -5.01
C PHE A 20 -8.27 5.88 -4.68
N ASP A 21 -9.00 6.27 -5.72
CA ASP A 21 -10.31 6.88 -5.65
C ASP A 21 -11.17 6.21 -4.56
N ILE A 22 -12.02 7.00 -3.89
CA ILE A 22 -12.84 6.69 -2.70
C ILE A 22 -13.11 5.19 -2.41
N GLY A 23 -13.39 4.38 -3.43
CA GLY A 23 -13.58 2.93 -3.30
C GLY A 23 -12.46 2.17 -2.60
N LEU A 24 -11.17 2.38 -2.91
CA LEU A 24 -10.12 1.58 -2.27
C LEU A 24 -9.77 2.07 -0.87
N SER A 25 -9.89 3.37 -0.59
CA SER A 25 -9.71 3.88 0.76
C SER A 25 -10.81 3.37 1.70
N ILE A 26 -12.05 3.26 1.22
CA ILE A 26 -13.14 2.60 1.95
C ILE A 26 -12.84 1.12 2.14
N ALA A 27 -12.45 0.40 1.08
CA ALA A 27 -12.13 -1.01 1.18
C ALA A 27 -11.00 -1.28 2.20
N HIS A 28 -9.97 -0.42 2.21
CA HIS A 28 -8.89 -0.47 3.19
C HIS A 28 -9.40 -0.30 4.61
N ALA A 29 -10.21 0.74 4.86
CA ALA A 29 -10.77 1.00 6.18
C ALA A 29 -11.65 -0.17 6.67
N ILE A 30 -12.47 -0.75 5.78
CA ILE A 30 -13.29 -1.92 6.11
C ILE A 30 -12.40 -3.10 6.48
N VAL A 31 -11.40 -3.43 5.65
CA VAL A 31 -10.54 -4.59 5.88
C VAL A 31 -9.73 -4.43 7.17
N GLU A 32 -9.19 -3.25 7.45
CA GLU A 32 -8.51 -2.96 8.72
C GLU A 32 -9.44 -3.06 9.93
N ALA A 33 -10.67 -2.55 9.83
CA ALA A 33 -11.65 -2.65 10.91
C ALA A 33 -12.01 -4.11 11.26
N HIS A 34 -11.87 -5.03 10.30
CA HIS A 34 -12.08 -6.47 10.51
C HIS A 34 -10.78 -7.21 10.88
N GLY A 35 -9.68 -6.51 11.16
CA GLY A 35 -8.38 -7.11 11.50
C GLY A 35 -7.69 -7.80 10.33
N GLY A 36 -8.10 -7.49 9.10
CA GLY A 36 -7.57 -8.04 7.87
C GLY A 36 -6.43 -7.23 7.26
N ARG A 37 -6.02 -7.62 6.05
CA ARG A 37 -5.06 -6.90 5.21
C ARG A 37 -5.51 -6.88 3.75
N ILE A 38 -5.29 -5.74 3.08
CA ILE A 38 -5.53 -5.55 1.65
C ILE A 38 -4.24 -5.14 0.93
N GLY A 39 -4.02 -5.67 -0.28
CA GLY A 39 -2.91 -5.32 -1.15
C GLY A 39 -3.36 -5.19 -2.60
N ALA A 40 -2.55 -4.52 -3.42
CA ALA A 40 -2.79 -4.36 -4.85
C ALA A 40 -1.48 -4.53 -5.63
N GLU A 41 -1.53 -5.31 -6.71
CA GLU A 41 -0.40 -5.56 -7.59
C GLU A 41 -0.82 -5.42 -9.06
N ASN A 42 0.10 -4.95 -9.90
CA ASN A 42 -0.11 -4.95 -11.34
C ASN A 42 0.32 -6.30 -11.92
N VAL A 43 -0.49 -6.84 -12.82
CA VAL A 43 -0.17 -8.10 -13.49
C VAL A 43 0.70 -7.81 -14.72
N PRO A 44 1.78 -8.59 -14.97
CA PRO A 44 2.66 -8.38 -16.13
C PRO A 44 1.92 -8.41 -17.48
N SER A 45 0.82 -9.17 -17.59
CA SER A 45 -0.03 -9.26 -18.78
C SER A 45 -1.01 -8.09 -18.93
N GLY A 46 -1.01 -7.13 -18.00
CA GLY A 46 -1.97 -6.04 -17.90
C GLY A 46 -3.08 -6.30 -16.87
N GLY A 47 -3.62 -5.23 -16.32
CA GLY A 47 -4.65 -5.25 -15.28
C GLY A 47 -4.10 -5.15 -13.85
N ALA A 48 -5.01 -5.16 -12.88
CA ALA A 48 -4.70 -5.06 -11.46
C ALA A 48 -5.33 -6.23 -10.69
N VAL A 49 -4.56 -6.82 -9.77
CA VAL A 49 -5.02 -7.83 -8.82
C VAL A 49 -5.04 -7.21 -7.44
N PHE A 50 -6.15 -7.43 -6.73
CA PHE A 50 -6.34 -7.01 -5.34
C PHE A 50 -6.43 -8.24 -4.46
N HIS A 51 -5.61 -8.28 -3.42
CA HIS A 51 -5.58 -9.37 -2.44
C HIS A 51 -6.19 -8.89 -1.13
N VAL A 52 -7.20 -9.60 -0.62
CA VAL A 52 -7.83 -9.33 0.68
C VAL A 52 -7.72 -10.58 1.55
N SER A 53 -7.31 -10.39 2.80
CA SER A 53 -7.26 -11.45 3.82
C SER A 53 -7.98 -10.99 5.07
N LEU A 54 -8.77 -11.89 5.67
CA LEU A 54 -9.53 -11.64 6.90
C LEU A 54 -9.29 -12.80 7.87
N PRO A 55 -9.26 -12.54 9.19
CA PRO A 55 -9.27 -13.61 10.19
C PRO A 55 -10.51 -14.49 10.03
N LEU A 56 -10.34 -15.81 10.10
CA LEU A 56 -11.47 -16.72 10.17
C LEU A 56 -12.22 -16.50 11.47
N ALA A 57 -13.55 -16.44 11.41
CA ALA A 57 -14.36 -16.41 12.61
C ALA A 57 -14.07 -17.65 13.46
N ALA A 58 -13.92 -17.46 14.78
CA ALA A 58 -13.79 -18.60 15.69
C ALA A 58 -15.04 -19.51 15.54
N PRO A 59 -14.86 -20.84 15.52
CA PRO A 59 -16.00 -21.75 15.60
C PRO A 59 -16.82 -21.41 16.85
N ARG A 60 -18.14 -21.31 16.70
CA ARG A 60 -19.06 -21.09 17.81
C ARG A 60 -19.23 -22.35 18.65
#